data_AF-A0A3B8LPT5-F1
#
_entry.id   AF-A0A3B8LPT5-F1
#
_cell.length_a   1.000
_cell.length_b   1.000
_cell.length_c   1.000
_cell.angle_alpha   90.00
_cell.angle_beta   90.00
_cell.angle_gamma   90.00
#
_symmetry.space_group_name_H-M   'P 1'
#
loop_
_entity.id
_entity.type
_entity.pdbx_description
1 polymer ?
#
loop_
_entity_poly.entity_id
_entity_poly.type
_entity_poly.pdbx_seq_one_letter_code
_entity_poly.pdbx_strand_id
1 'polypeptide(L)'
;MITSTMLAKTIAIIYTVTGIAVCLDQLDFHKLVHELERSTALTYFAGIIGAVVGFLLTQHHNLWAMHWSLLITLISWGMFVGGLTVVLCPKALSLALKWYKHSPLWGVFMIGFGALFGYLGWFGG
;
A
#
# COMPACT_ATOMS: atom_id res chain seq x y z
N MET A 1 3.17 -19.56 4.09
CA MET A 1 2.24 -19.64 5.23
C MET A 1 2.63 -18.66 6.33
N ILE A 2 3.69 -18.89 7.12
CA ILE A 2 4.08 -17.99 8.23
C ILE A 2 4.40 -16.56 7.75
N THR A 3 5.23 -16.42 6.71
CA THR A 3 5.54 -15.10 6.13
C THR A 3 4.30 -14.40 5.58
N SER A 4 3.40 -15.18 4.95
CA SER A 4 2.13 -14.68 4.39
C SER A 4 1.21 -14.13 5.48
N THR A 5 1.03 -14.86 6.58
CA THR A 5 0.19 -14.42 7.70
C THR A 5 0.82 -13.25 8.44
N MET A 6 2.14 -13.23 8.61
CA MET A 6 2.85 -12.08 9.20
C MET A 6 2.64 -10.81 8.36
N LEU A 7 2.81 -10.89 7.03
CA LEU A 7 2.58 -9.75 6.13
C LEU A 7 1.13 -9.29 6.13
N ALA A 8 0.17 -10.21 6.12
CA ALA A 8 -1.25 -9.87 6.22
C ALA A 8 -1.57 -9.12 7.52
N LYS A 9 -1.02 -9.56 8.66
CA LYS A 9 -1.17 -8.87 9.96
C LYS A 9 -0.58 -7.46 9.93
N THR A 10 0.60 -7.29 9.32
CA THR A 10 1.23 -5.98 9.18
C THR A 10 0.39 -5.04 8.32
N ILE A 11 -0.09 -5.51 7.15
CA ILE A 11 -0.97 -4.74 6.27
C ILE A 11 -2.26 -4.37 7.01
N ALA A 12 -2.86 -5.32 7.74
CA ALA A 12 -4.08 -5.11 8.50
C ALA A 12 -3.95 -3.96 9.48
N ILE A 13 -2.90 -3.97 10.31
CA ILE A 13 -2.67 -2.95 11.34
C ILE A 13 -2.44 -1.57 10.70
N ILE A 14 -1.55 -1.49 9.71
CA ILE A 14 -1.20 -0.21 9.07
C ILE A 14 -2.43 0.42 8.42
N TYR A 15 -3.15 -0.33 7.57
CA TYR A 15 -4.30 0.22 6.85
C TYR A 15 -5.48 0.55 7.78
N THR A 16 -5.70 -0.23 8.85
CA THR A 16 -6.75 0.07 9.82
C THR A 16 -6.46 1.37 10.57
N VAL A 17 -5.23 1.53 11.10
CA VAL A 17 -4.85 2.75 11.83
C VAL A 17 -4.89 3.97 10.93
N THR A 18 -4.34 3.88 9.71
CA THR A 18 -4.40 4.99 8.74
C THR A 18 -5.84 5.34 8.38
N GLY A 19 -6.68 4.34 8.12
CA GLY A 19 -8.09 4.57 7.79
C GLY A 19 -8.87 5.22 8.93
N ILE A 20 -8.63 4.81 10.18
CA ILE A 20 -9.20 5.47 11.38
C ILE A 20 -8.75 6.93 11.45
N ALA A 21 -7.46 7.21 11.27
CA ALA A 21 -6.93 8.57 11.31
C ALA A 21 -7.55 9.46 10.22
N VAL A 22 -7.77 8.93 9.02
CA VAL A 22 -8.49 9.63 7.93
C VAL A 22 -9.95 9.88 8.30
N CYS A 23 -10.67 8.90 8.85
CA CYS A 23 -12.07 9.05 9.25
C CYS A 23 -12.29 10.03 10.42
N LEU A 24 -11.28 10.20 11.28
CA LEU A 24 -11.29 11.15 12.40
C LEU A 24 -10.79 12.55 12.00
N ASP A 25 -10.56 12.79 10.70
CA ASP A 25 -9.95 14.02 10.16
C ASP A 25 -8.58 14.36 10.80
N GLN A 26 -7.91 13.38 11.41
CA GLN A 26 -6.57 13.52 11.97
C GLN A 26 -5.46 13.40 10.90
N LEU A 27 -5.81 12.83 9.74
CA LEU A 27 -4.91 12.66 8.62
C LEU A 27 -5.59 13.10 7.32
N ASP A 28 -5.17 14.24 6.79
CA ASP A 28 -5.58 14.67 5.46
C ASP A 28 -4.74 13.94 4.40
N PHE A 29 -5.28 12.84 3.90
CA PHE A 29 -4.63 12.04 2.88
C PHE A 29 -4.45 12.78 1.55
N HIS A 30 -5.37 13.70 1.21
CA HIS A 30 -5.24 14.49 -0.02
C HIS A 30 -4.10 15.49 0.07
N LYS A 31 -3.95 16.15 1.23
CA LYS A 31 -2.82 17.03 1.48
C LYS A 31 -1.49 16.27 1.44
N LEU A 32 -1.41 15.08 2.05
CA LEU A 32 -0.21 14.23 1.98
C LEU A 32 0.17 13.88 0.54
N VAL A 33 -0.81 13.46 -0.25
CA VAL A 33 -0.63 13.14 -1.67
C VAL A 33 -0.14 14.36 -2.46
N HIS A 34 -0.74 15.52 -2.23
CA HIS A 34 -0.37 16.76 -2.91
C HIS A 34 1.03 17.26 -2.51
N GLU A 35 1.43 17.08 -1.25
CA GLU A 35 2.79 17.37 -0.79
C GLU A 35 3.82 16.44 -1.43
N LEU A 36 3.47 15.16 -1.60
CA LEU A 36 4.31 14.18 -2.29
C LEU A 36 4.57 14.63 -3.73
N GLU A 37 3.52 14.97 -4.48
CA GLU A 37 3.61 15.42 -5.88
C GLU A 37 4.45 16.69 -6.05
N ARG A 38 4.37 17.64 -5.11
CA ARG A 38 5.12 18.91 -5.20
C ARG A 38 6.59 18.76 -4.88
N SER A 39 6.97 17.74 -4.09
CA SER A 39 8.34 17.54 -3.65
C SER A 39 9.01 16.44 -4.47
N THR A 40 9.87 16.84 -5.41
CA THR A 40 10.68 15.90 -6.21
C THR A 40 11.49 14.95 -5.32
N ALA A 41 12.07 15.48 -4.23
CA ALA A 41 12.84 14.68 -3.29
C ALA A 41 11.95 13.65 -2.58
N LEU A 42 10.77 14.06 -2.09
CA LEU A 42 9.86 13.17 -1.38
C LEU A 42 9.29 12.10 -2.30
N THR A 43 8.93 12.47 -3.53
CA THR A 43 8.50 11.52 -4.58
C THR A 43 9.60 10.51 -4.90
N TYR A 44 10.85 10.97 -5.08
CA TYR A 44 11.97 10.09 -5.34
C TYR A 44 12.21 9.10 -4.18
N PHE A 45 12.22 9.58 -2.94
CA PHE A 45 12.37 8.72 -1.77
C PHE A 45 11.20 7.75 -1.60
N ALA A 46 9.97 8.17 -1.83
CA ALA A 46 8.81 7.27 -1.79
C ALA A 46 8.92 6.17 -2.86
N GLY A 47 9.38 6.52 -4.06
CA GLY A 47 9.65 5.55 -5.13
C GLY A 47 10.75 4.56 -4.74
N ILE A 48 11.88 5.03 -4.21
CA ILE A 48 12.99 4.17 -3.74
C ILE A 48 12.53 3.24 -2.62
N ILE A 49 11.86 3.77 -1.60
CA ILE A 49 11.35 2.97 -0.47
C ILE A 49 10.34 1.93 -0.99
N GLY A 50 9.41 2.33 -1.86
CA GLY A 50 8.45 1.42 -2.47
C GLY A 50 9.13 0.30 -3.27
N ALA A 51 10.16 0.63 -4.06
CA ALA A 51 10.92 -0.34 -4.82
C ALA A 51 11.69 -1.31 -3.92
N VAL A 52 12.40 -0.81 -2.91
CA VAL A 52 13.17 -1.65 -1.98
C VAL A 52 12.25 -2.57 -1.17
N VAL A 53 11.19 -2.02 -0.56
CA VAL A 53 10.24 -2.81 0.22
C VAL A 53 9.54 -3.83 -0.68
N GLY A 54 9.06 -3.41 -1.85
CA GLY A 54 8.43 -4.32 -2.81
C GLY A 54 9.37 -5.43 -3.28
N PHE A 55 10.64 -5.13 -3.54
CA PHE A 55 11.64 -6.13 -3.89
C PHE A 55 11.86 -7.13 -2.76
N LEU A 56 12.06 -6.66 -1.52
CA LEU A 56 12.21 -7.54 -0.36
C LEU A 56 10.97 -8.44 -0.17
N LEU A 57 9.78 -7.87 -0.32
CA LEU A 57 8.53 -8.62 -0.23
C LEU A 57 8.39 -9.65 -1.35
N THR A 58 8.78 -9.34 -2.58
CA THR A 58 8.75 -10.32 -3.68
C THR A 58 9.80 -11.42 -3.46
N GLN A 59 10.98 -11.11 -2.95
CA GLN A 59 11.99 -12.13 -2.64
C GLN A 59 11.53 -13.11 -1.54
N HIS A 60 10.88 -12.60 -0.49
CA HIS A 60 10.43 -13.44 0.63
C HIS A 60 9.02 -14.02 0.46
N HIS A 61 8.22 -13.48 -0.46
CA HIS A 61 6.81 -13.86 -0.65
C HIS A 61 6.39 -13.78 -2.13
N ASN A 62 6.79 -14.80 -2.91
CA ASN A 62 6.38 -14.99 -4.30
C ASN A 62 5.63 -16.31 -4.49
N LEU A 63 4.38 -16.36 -4.03
CA LEU A 63 3.54 -17.56 -4.09
C LEU A 63 2.44 -17.36 -5.12
N TRP A 64 2.62 -17.94 -6.30
CA TRP A 64 1.60 -17.99 -7.37
C TRP A 64 0.67 -19.19 -7.20
N ALA A 65 0.16 -19.38 -5.98
CA ALA A 65 -0.85 -20.39 -5.69
C ALA A 65 -2.24 -19.74 -5.77
N MET A 66 -3.26 -20.50 -6.20
CA MET A 66 -4.69 -20.13 -6.14
C MET A 66 -5.18 -20.11 -4.68
N HIS A 67 -4.58 -19.24 -3.88
CA HIS A 67 -4.80 -19.08 -2.45
C HIS A 67 -4.75 -17.58 -2.12
N TRP A 68 -5.29 -17.16 -0.98
CA TRP A 68 -5.33 -15.73 -0.61
C TRP A 68 -3.94 -15.09 -0.52
N SER A 69 -2.89 -15.89 -0.32
CA SER A 69 -1.50 -15.43 -0.35
C SER A 69 -1.12 -14.78 -1.69
N LEU A 70 -1.81 -15.13 -2.79
CA LEU A 70 -1.63 -14.47 -4.09
C LEU A 70 -1.85 -12.95 -3.99
N LEU A 71 -2.80 -12.50 -3.17
CA LEU A 71 -3.05 -11.07 -2.95
C LEU A 71 -1.80 -10.35 -2.43
N ILE A 72 -1.07 -10.99 -1.51
CA ILE A 72 0.19 -10.44 -0.99
C ILE A 72 1.23 -10.39 -2.10
N THR A 73 1.36 -11.45 -2.90
CA THR A 73 2.30 -11.45 -4.03
C THR A 73 1.98 -10.35 -5.04
N LEU A 74 0.70 -10.09 -5.33
CA LEU A 74 0.29 -8.97 -6.18
C LEU A 74 0.65 -7.60 -5.57
N ILE A 75 0.45 -7.43 -4.26
CA ILE A 75 0.85 -6.20 -3.54
C ILE A 75 2.37 -6.01 -3.59
N SER A 76 3.15 -7.07 -3.32
CA SER A 76 4.61 -7.03 -3.37
C SER A 76 5.12 -6.56 -4.73
N TRP A 77 4.59 -7.15 -5.82
CA TRP A 77 4.94 -6.76 -7.18
C TRP A 77 4.45 -5.35 -7.52
N GLY A 78 3.24 -4.97 -7.09
CA GLY A 78 2.70 -3.63 -7.26
C GLY A 78 3.56 -2.56 -6.59
N MET A 79 4.06 -2.81 -5.37
CA MET A 79 4.99 -1.93 -4.69
C MET A 79 6.34 -1.85 -5.40
N PHE A 80 6.87 -2.99 -5.85
CA PHE A 80 8.16 -3.02 -6.54
C PHE A 80 8.11 -2.27 -7.87
N VAL A 81 7.20 -2.66 -8.76
CA VAL A 81 7.04 -2.07 -10.09
C VAL A 81 6.56 -0.62 -9.98
N GLY A 82 5.62 -0.34 -9.07
CA GLY A 82 5.15 1.01 -8.80
C GLY A 82 6.28 1.92 -8.32
N GLY A 83 7.08 1.46 -7.35
CA GLY A 83 8.24 2.20 -6.84
C GLY A 83 9.27 2.50 -7.94
N LEU A 84 9.64 1.50 -8.74
CA LEU A 84 10.52 1.70 -9.90
C LEU A 84 9.95 2.70 -10.91
N THR A 85 8.64 2.62 -11.17
CA THR A 85 7.96 3.54 -12.09
C THR A 85 7.99 4.97 -11.57
N VAL A 86 7.80 5.19 -10.27
CA VAL A 86 7.88 6.52 -9.65
C VAL A 86 9.31 7.08 -9.73
N VAL A 87 10.34 6.24 -9.55
CA VAL A 87 11.75 6.66 -9.69
C VAL A 87 12.11 7.02 -11.13
N LEU A 88 11.73 6.18 -12.10
CA LEU A 88 12.05 6.38 -13.51
C LEU A 88 11.19 7.47 -14.17
N CYS A 89 9.93 7.58 -13.76
CA CYS A 89 8.96 8.51 -14.28
C CYS A 89 8.10 9.10 -13.14
N PRO A 90 8.58 10.13 -12.43
CA PRO A 90 7.85 10.75 -11.32
C PRO A 90 6.46 11.26 -11.71
N LYS A 91 6.27 11.65 -12.98
CA LYS A 91 4.98 12.07 -13.54
C LYS A 91 3.94 10.95 -13.60
N ALA A 92 4.35 9.69 -13.53
CA ALA A 92 3.42 8.56 -13.47
C ALA A 92 2.62 8.57 -12.16
N LEU A 93 3.21 9.07 -11.06
CA LEU A 93 2.53 9.21 -9.78
C LEU A 93 1.32 10.15 -9.92
N SER A 94 1.48 11.31 -10.57
CA SER A 94 0.39 12.26 -10.74
C SER A 94 -0.71 11.77 -11.69
N LEU A 95 -0.38 10.89 -12.63
CA LEU A 95 -1.40 10.20 -13.43
C LEU A 95 -2.23 9.23 -12.60
N ALA A 96 -1.60 8.46 -11.71
CA ALA A 96 -2.31 7.55 -10.81
C ALA A 96 -3.21 8.33 -9.82
N LEU A 97 -2.71 9.45 -9.31
CA LEU A 97 -3.41 10.28 -8.32
C LEU A 97 -4.56 11.09 -8.91
N LYS A 98 -4.61 11.35 -10.23
CA LYS A 98 -5.79 11.97 -10.88
C LYS A 98 -7.07 11.15 -10.72
N TRP A 99 -6.96 9.83 -10.55
CA TRP A 99 -8.10 8.95 -10.29
C TRP A 99 -8.53 9.00 -8.83
N TYR A 100 -7.69 9.53 -7.95
CA TYR A 100 -8.00 9.73 -6.55
C TYR A 100 -8.89 10.97 -6.39
N LYS A 101 -10.10 10.77 -5.87
CA LYS A 101 -10.98 11.86 -5.43
C LYS A 101 -10.98 11.88 -3.91
N HIS A 102 -10.69 13.04 -3.32
CA HIS A 102 -10.80 13.24 -1.88
C HIS A 102 -12.24 12.92 -1.45
N SER A 103 -12.38 11.89 -0.63
CA SER A 103 -13.65 11.49 -0.04
C SER A 103 -13.37 10.75 1.26
N PRO A 104 -14.18 10.96 2.32
CA PRO A 104 -14.11 10.15 3.54
C PRO A 104 -14.31 8.65 3.25
N LEU A 105 -14.88 8.30 2.09
CA LEU A 105 -14.93 6.93 1.57
C LEU A 105 -13.54 6.26 1.52
N TRP A 106 -12.46 7.03 1.36
CA TRP A 106 -11.11 6.46 1.35
C TRP A 106 -10.69 5.91 2.71
N GLY A 107 -11.02 6.61 3.80
CA GLY A 107 -10.77 6.10 5.16
C GLY A 107 -11.54 4.81 5.42
N VAL A 108 -12.82 4.76 5.02
CA VAL A 108 -13.65 3.55 5.12
C VAL A 108 -13.07 2.40 4.27
N PHE A 109 -12.62 2.69 3.06
CA PHE A 109 -11.95 1.71 2.20
C PHE A 109 -10.68 1.16 2.86
N MET A 110 -9.84 2.02 3.44
CA MET A 110 -8.61 1.60 4.14
C MET A 110 -8.92 0.72 5.34
N ILE A 111 -9.96 1.05 6.14
CA ILE A 111 -10.41 0.21 7.26
C ILE A 111 -10.90 -1.15 6.74
N GLY A 112 -11.73 -1.17 5.68
CA GLY A 112 -12.22 -2.41 5.08
C GLY A 112 -11.10 -3.29 4.53
N PHE A 113 -10.12 -2.69 3.88
CA PHE A 113 -8.92 -3.36 3.39
C PHE A 113 -8.09 -3.93 4.56
N GLY A 114 -7.90 -3.14 5.63
CA GLY A 114 -7.24 -3.58 6.84
C GLY A 114 -7.95 -4.75 7.52
N ALA A 115 -9.27 -4.68 7.66
CA ALA A 115 -10.10 -5.74 8.22
C ALA A 115 -10.04 -7.04 7.39
N LEU A 116 -10.06 -6.94 6.05
CA LEU A 116 -9.89 -8.09 5.16
C LEU A 116 -8.55 -8.79 5.40
N PHE A 117 -7.45 -8.05 5.39
CA PHE A 117 -6.13 -8.63 5.63
C PHE A 117 -5.97 -9.11 7.08
N GLY A 118 -6.66 -8.50 8.03
CA GLY A 118 -6.74 -9.00 9.41
C GLY A 118 -7.43 -10.36 9.46
N TYR A 119 -8.57 -10.50 8.80
CA TYR A 119 -9.25 -11.80 8.72
C TYR A 119 -8.34 -12.87 8.09
N LEU A 120 -7.72 -12.57 6.94
CA LEU A 120 -6.81 -13.49 6.26
C LEU A 120 -5.56 -13.83 7.10
N GLY A 121 -4.99 -12.85 7.80
CA GLY A 121 -3.77 -13.03 8.58
C GLY A 121 -3.95 -13.84 9.86
N TRP A 122 -5.11 -13.72 10.53
CA TRP A 122 -5.39 -14.47 11.77
C TRP A 122 -6.13 -15.79 11.53
N PHE A 123 -7.00 -15.88 10.52
CA PHE A 123 -7.86 -17.03 10.30
C PHE A 123 -7.63 -17.77 8.98
N GLY A 124 -6.85 -17.21 8.05
CA GLY A 124 -6.55 -17.84 6.76
C GLY A 124 -5.34 -18.79 6.76
N GLY A 125 -4.73 -19.04 7.92
CA GLY A 125 -3.56 -19.91 8.07
C GLY A 125 -3.90 -21.40 8.04
#